data_AF-A0AAD9B3F1-F1
#
_entry.id   AF-A0AAD9B3F1-F1
#
_cell.length_a   1.000
_cell.length_b   1.000
_cell.length_c   1.000
_cell.angle_alpha   90.00
_cell.angle_beta   90.00
_cell.angle_gamma   90.00
#
_symmetry.space_group_name_H-M   'P 1'
#
loop_
_entity.id
_entity.type
_entity.pdbx_description
1 polymer ?
#
loop_
_entity_poly.entity_id
_entity_poly.type
_entity_poly.pdbx_seq_one_letter_code
_entity_poly.pdbx_strand_id
1 'polypeptide(L)'
;MHDNQKKDIPVTYSPRLGIYLDLSTGTLAFYSVAESMTHLHTFRANFTQPLYAVFGVGSGVGVGLDFALGQFSSSSDSIKICPM
;
A
#
# COMPACT_ATOMS: atom_id res chain seq x y z
N MET A 1 -1.72 -2.83 10.84
CA MET A 1 -2.26 -3.86 11.75
C MET A 1 -1.75 -5.19 11.26
N HIS A 2 -1.24 -6.04 12.15
CA HIS A 2 -0.87 -7.42 11.87
C HIS A 2 -1.01 -8.22 13.16
N ASP A 3 -1.47 -9.47 13.08
CA ASP A 3 -1.64 -10.34 14.25
C ASP A 3 -2.50 -9.71 15.38
N ASN A 4 -3.58 -9.04 14.98
CA ASN A 4 -4.45 -8.25 15.87
C ASN A 4 -3.74 -7.13 16.66
N GLN A 5 -2.50 -6.79 16.30
CA GLN A 5 -1.74 -5.69 16.88
C GLN A 5 -1.76 -4.48 15.97
N LYS A 6 -2.10 -3.33 16.54
CA LYS A 6 -2.00 -2.03 15.87
C LYS A 6 -0.67 -1.37 16.25
N LYS A 7 0.04 -0.89 15.23
CA LYS A 7 1.23 -0.05 15.39
C LYS A 7 0.94 1.29 14.75
N ASP A 8 1.03 2.35 15.54
CA ASP A 8 0.95 3.72 15.03
C ASP A 8 2.30 4.07 14.39
N ILE A 9 2.24 4.56 13.15
CA ILE A 9 3.41 4.99 12.39
C ILE A 9 3.30 6.52 12.29
N PRO A 10 4.28 7.29 12.79
CA PRO A 10 4.25 8.73 12.66
C PRO A 10 4.47 9.11 11.20
N VAL A 11 3.45 9.65 10.55
CA VAL A 11 3.50 10.09 9.16
C VAL A 11 2.87 11.48 9.07
N THR A 12 3.56 12.41 8.40
CA THR A 12 2.93 13.64 7.90
C THR A 12 1.93 13.29 6.78
N TYR A 13 1.15 14.27 6.31
CA TYR A 13 0.27 14.06 5.15
C TYR A 13 1.01 13.46 3.95
N SER A 14 0.58 12.27 3.51
CA SER A 14 1.15 11.52 2.37
C SER A 14 0.04 11.12 1.41
N PRO A 15 -0.20 11.89 0.34
CA PRO A 15 -1.33 11.64 -0.58
C PRO A 15 -1.11 10.41 -1.47
N ARG A 16 0.12 9.89 -1.57
CA ARG A 16 0.46 8.69 -2.37
C ARG A 16 1.27 7.73 -1.52
N LEU A 17 0.85 6.48 -1.51
CA LEU A 17 1.50 5.39 -0.78
C LEU A 17 2.20 4.45 -1.76
N GLY A 18 3.50 4.23 -1.57
CA GLY A 18 4.26 3.19 -2.26
C GLY A 18 4.31 1.93 -1.43
N ILE A 19 4.15 0.77 -2.08
CA ILE A 19 4.23 -0.55 -1.44
C ILE A 19 5.27 -1.37 -2.22
N TYR A 20 6.29 -1.85 -1.51
CA TYR A 20 7.33 -2.71 -2.05
C TYR A 20 7.25 -4.09 -1.40
N LEU A 21 7.29 -5.14 -2.23
CA LEU A 21 7.26 -6.52 -1.78
C LEU A 21 8.43 -7.28 -2.41
N ASP A 22 9.26 -7.87 -1.57
CA ASP A 22 10.29 -8.84 -1.94
C ASP A 22 10.03 -10.15 -1.19
N LEU A 23 9.48 -11.12 -1.91
CA LEU A 23 9.18 -12.44 -1.37
C LEU A 23 10.45 -13.25 -1.07
N SER A 24 11.56 -12.98 -1.77
CA SER A 24 12.80 -13.74 -1.61
C SER A 24 13.49 -13.43 -0.28
N THR A 25 13.43 -12.16 0.15
CA THR A 25 13.99 -11.71 1.43
C THR A 25 12.93 -11.58 2.53
N GLY A 26 11.65 -11.83 2.21
CA GLY A 26 10.54 -11.74 3.15
C GLY A 26 10.22 -10.31 3.58
N THR A 27 10.41 -9.33 2.69
CA THR A 27 10.30 -7.90 2.99
C THR A 27 9.02 -7.32 2.39
N LEU A 28 8.20 -6.65 3.22
CA LEU A 28 7.10 -5.79 2.78
C LEU A 28 7.32 -4.38 3.35
N ALA A 29 7.57 -3.39 2.50
CA ALA A 29 7.89 -2.03 2.90
C ALA A 29 6.91 -1.00 2.35
N PHE A 30 6.65 0.04 3.14
CA PHE A 30 5.73 1.13 2.84
C PHE A 30 6.47 2.45 2.75
N TYR A 31 6.09 3.29 1.79
CA TYR A 31 6.74 4.56 1.50
C TYR A 31 5.72 5.68 1.31
N SER A 32 6.04 6.88 1.78
CA SER A 32 5.39 8.11 1.36
C SER A 32 6.02 8.54 0.04
N VAL A 33 5.20 8.82 -0.97
CA VAL A 33 5.66 9.18 -2.32
C VAL A 33 5.30 10.62 -2.65
N ALA A 34 6.31 11.48 -2.74
CA ALA A 34 6.20 12.86 -3.21
C ALA A 34 7.26 13.10 -4.29
N GLU A 35 8.04 14.18 -4.20
CA GLU A 35 9.24 14.38 -5.03
C GLU A 35 10.33 13.33 -4.75
N SER A 36 10.40 12.88 -3.49
CA SER A 36 11.23 11.76 -3.06
C SER A 36 10.38 10.69 -2.37
N MET A 37 10.95 9.48 -2.25
CA MET A 37 10.35 8.38 -1.52
C MET A 37 10.90 8.31 -0.10
N THR A 38 10.03 8.49 0.89
CA THR A 38 10.38 8.39 2.31
C THR A 38 9.90 7.05 2.84
N HIS A 39 10.81 6.26 3.41
CA HIS A 39 10.46 5.00 4.09
C HIS A 39 9.57 5.27 5.31
N LEU A 40 8.49 4.51 5.44
CA LEU A 40 7.54 4.62 6.56
C LEU A 40 7.64 3.42 7.49
N HIS A 41 7.58 2.21 6.93
CA HIS A 41 7.56 0.99 7.74
C HIS A 41 7.95 -0.23 6.93
N THR A 42 8.54 -1.23 7.59
CA THR A 42 8.84 -2.54 7.01
C THR A 42 8.32 -3.64 7.92
N PHE A 43 7.58 -4.56 7.33
CA PHE A 43 7.32 -5.88 7.89
C PHE A 43 8.31 -6.89 7.32
N ARG A 44 8.82 -7.75 8.19
CA ARG A 44 9.64 -8.90 7.81
C ARG A 44 8.93 -10.17 8.23
N ALA A 45 8.69 -11.07 7.29
CA ALA A 45 8.04 -12.34 7.52
C ALA A 45 8.48 -13.37 6.48
N ASN A 46 8.45 -14.65 6.85
CA ASN A 46 8.62 -15.73 5.88
C ASN A 46 7.27 -16.00 5.20
N PHE A 47 7.03 -15.42 4.03
CA PHE A 47 5.78 -15.61 3.29
C PHE A 47 5.76 -17.00 2.64
N THR A 48 4.89 -17.87 3.13
CA THR A 48 4.75 -19.24 2.63
C THR A 48 3.74 -19.37 1.48
N GLN A 49 3.02 -18.29 1.17
CA GLN A 49 1.97 -18.23 0.16
C GLN A 49 2.00 -16.90 -0.58
N PRO A 50 1.42 -16.82 -1.80
CA PRO A 50 1.26 -15.54 -2.50
C PRO A 50 0.49 -14.53 -1.64
N LEU A 51 0.90 -13.26 -1.73
CA LEU A 51 0.21 -12.15 -1.08
C LEU A 51 -0.73 -11.47 -2.06
N TYR A 52 -1.91 -11.11 -1.56
CA TYR A 52 -2.92 -10.35 -2.30
C TYR A 52 -3.08 -8.98 -1.65
N ALA A 53 -3.00 -7.92 -2.45
CA ALA A 53 -3.21 -6.56 -1.96
C ALA A 53 -4.70 -6.35 -1.62
N VAL A 54 -4.96 -5.75 -0.46
CA VAL A 54 -6.31 -5.40 0.00
C VAL A 54 -6.26 -3.98 0.57
N PHE A 55 -7.30 -3.19 0.30
CA PHE A 55 -7.45 -1.84 0.81
C PHE A 55 -8.71 -1.74 1.67
N GLY A 56 -8.59 -1.14 2.85
CA GLY A 56 -9.71 -0.84 3.72
C GLY A 56 -10.04 0.64 3.71
N VAL A 57 -11.30 1.00 3.51
CA VAL A 57 -11.79 2.39 3.55
C VAL A 57 -12.64 2.59 4.81
N GLY A 58 -12.42 3.72 5.51
CA GLY A 58 -13.18 4.06 6.71
C GLY A 58 -14.59 4.53 6.40
N SER A 59 -15.48 4.53 7.40
CA SER A 59 -16.81 5.13 7.25
C SER A 59 -16.68 6.64 6.97
N GLY A 60 -17.51 7.17 6.06
CA GLY A 60 -17.57 8.60 5.72
C GLY A 60 -16.52 9.11 4.74
N VAL A 61 -15.64 8.24 4.21
CA VAL A 61 -14.72 8.62 3.11
C VAL A 61 -15.43 8.49 1.75
N GLY A 62 -15.33 9.53 0.93
CA GLY A 62 -15.75 9.46 -0.46
C GLY A 62 -14.73 8.68 -1.28
N VAL A 63 -15.20 7.67 -2.02
CA VAL A 63 -14.38 6.95 -3.01
C VAL A 63 -14.83 7.35 -4.41
N GLY A 64 -13.89 7.40 -5.36
CA GLY A 64 -14.25 7.58 -6.77
C GLY A 64 -15.10 6.42 -7.29
N LEU A 65 -15.94 6.68 -8.28
CA LEU A 65 -16.82 5.67 -8.88
C LEU A 65 -16.03 4.47 -9.43
N ASP A 66 -14.88 4.74 -10.03
CA ASP A 66 -13.99 3.71 -10.60
C ASP A 66 -13.50 2.73 -9.52
N PHE A 67 -13.16 3.25 -8.32
CA PHE A 67 -12.81 2.42 -7.17
C PHE A 67 -14.01 1.58 -6.69
N ALA A 68 -15.22 2.15 -6.66
CA ALA A 68 -16.42 1.45 -6.23
C ALA A 68 -16.84 0.33 -7.19
N LEU A 69 -16.60 0.51 -8.49
CA LEU A 69 -16.92 -0.47 -9.53
C LEU A 69 -15.75 -1.44 -9.82
N GLY A 70 -14.60 -1.24 -9.19
CA GLY A 70 -13.38 -2.00 -9.51
C GLY A 70 -12.90 -1.82 -10.95
N GLN A 71 -13.30 -0.72 -11.60
CA GLN A 71 -12.95 -0.42 -12.98
C GLN A 71 -11.64 0.34 -13.00
N PHE A 72 -10.56 -0.39 -12.82
CA PHE A 72 -9.23 0.19 -12.80
C PHE A 72 -8.63 0.26 -14.21
N SER A 73 -8.23 1.46 -14.65
CA SER A 73 -7.41 1.67 -15.84
C SER A 73 -6.01 2.16 -15.46
N SER A 74 -4.98 1.46 -15.92
CA SER A 74 -3.57 1.86 -15.75
C SER A 74 -3.24 3.26 -16.34
N SER A 75 -4.06 3.77 -17.26
CA SER A 75 -3.90 5.10 -17.85
C SER A 75 -4.50 6.23 -17.01
N SER A 76 -5.45 5.91 -16.13
CA SER A 76 -6.29 6.92 -15.45
C SER A 76 -6.22 6.80 -13.93
N ASP A 77 -5.83 5.64 -13.40
CA ASP A 77 -5.82 5.40 -11.97
C ASP A 77 -4.53 5.84 -11.30
N SER A 78 -4.67 6.09 -10.01
CA SER A 78 -3.57 6.41 -9.11
C SER A 78 -2.65 5.20 -8.84
N ILE A 79 -3.07 3.99 -9.23
CA ILE A 79 -2.31 2.75 -8.99
C ILE A 79 -1.38 2.52 -10.18
N LYS A 80 -0.07 2.63 -9.91
CA LYS A 80 0.97 2.31 -10.88
C LYS A 80 1.72 1.07 -10.42
N ILE A 81 1.74 0.04 -11.26
CA ILE A 81 2.60 -1.11 -11.06
C ILE A 81 3.90 -0.82 -11.82
N CYS A 82 4.96 -0.54 -11.07
CA CYS A 82 6.28 -0.35 -11.65
C CYS A 82 7.02 -1.70 -11.61
N PRO A 83 7.41 -2.29 -12.74
CA PRO A 83 8.41 -3.34 -12.72
C PRO A 83 9.73 -2.74 -12.19
N MET A 84 10.38 -3.47 -11.29
CA MET A 84 11.76 -3.20 -10.87
C MET A 84 12.72 -3.85 -11.86
#